data_AF-A0A1B3MX65-F1
#
_entry.id   AF-A0A1B3MX65-F1
#
_cell.length_a   1.000
_cell.length_b   1.000
_cell.length_c   1.000
_cell.angle_alpha   90.00
_cell.angle_beta   90.00
_cell.angle_gamma   90.00
#
_symmetry.space_group_name_H-M   'P 1'
#
loop_
_entity.id
_entity.type
_entity.pdbx_description
1 polymer ?
#
loop_
_entity_poly.entity_id
_entity_poly.type
_entity_poly.pdbx_seq_one_letter_code
_entity_poly.pdbx_strand_id
1 'polypeptide(L)'
;MERIALSESISQSASMDDAMRADLERDYQSQSQEAAERLRFSIGFAVNGLQSLTLINGGALVALFTFVGAAGSVRFNIAMLWWSFACFAFGLVCTILAYLWAHLSQDCYYVAAQGLAWDAQDRLKAVQPDRVNIVSHVRGDLYRLGGVACALLALFGFVAGAGFALSSVVTA
;
A
#
# COMPACT_ATOMS: atom_id res chain seq x y z
N MET A 1 -29.51 59.38 -2.41
CA MET A 1 -30.08 58.01 -2.40
C MET A 1 -29.25 57.03 -3.21
N GLU A 2 -28.72 57.40 -4.38
CA GLU A 2 -27.92 56.53 -5.26
C GLU A 2 -26.63 55.94 -4.62
N ARG A 3 -25.93 56.70 -3.77
CA ARG A 3 -24.72 56.20 -3.07
C ARG A 3 -24.98 55.12 -2.00
N ILE A 4 -26.20 55.05 -1.45
CA ILE A 4 -26.53 54.09 -0.38
C ILE A 4 -26.83 52.71 -0.99
N ALA A 5 -27.53 52.69 -2.13
CA ALA A 5 -27.79 51.45 -2.89
C ALA A 5 -26.50 50.79 -3.39
N LEU A 6 -25.50 51.60 -3.78
CA LEU A 6 -24.21 51.08 -4.27
C LEU A 6 -23.35 50.49 -3.14
N SER A 7 -23.43 51.03 -1.91
CA SER A 7 -22.73 50.45 -0.76
C SER A 7 -23.35 49.14 -0.29
N GLU A 8 -24.67 48.99 -0.37
CA GLU A 8 -25.35 47.72 -0.05
C GLU A 8 -25.01 46.64 -1.07
N SER A 9 -24.98 46.94 -2.37
CA SER A 9 -24.61 45.95 -3.38
C SER A 9 -23.17 45.45 -3.25
N ILE A 10 -22.23 46.33 -2.86
CA ILE A 10 -20.81 45.96 -2.64
C ILE A 10 -20.65 45.13 -1.35
N SER A 11 -21.37 45.48 -0.29
CA SER A 11 -21.37 44.70 0.95
C SER A 11 -21.98 43.32 0.76
N GLN A 12 -23.03 43.22 -0.07
CA GLN A 12 -23.69 41.97 -0.36
C GLN A 12 -22.82 41.05 -1.24
N SER A 13 -22.15 41.60 -2.28
CA SER A 13 -21.21 40.81 -3.09
C SER A 13 -20.02 40.31 -2.27
N ALA A 14 -19.43 41.14 -1.41
CA ALA A 14 -18.33 40.73 -0.54
C ALA A 14 -18.75 39.61 0.43
N SER A 15 -19.95 39.71 1.03
CA SER A 15 -20.48 38.68 1.93
C SER A 15 -20.74 37.33 1.23
N MET A 16 -21.16 37.37 -0.05
CA MET A 16 -21.41 36.18 -0.86
C MET A 16 -20.11 35.51 -1.30
N ASP A 17 -19.08 36.30 -1.65
CA ASP A 17 -17.74 35.80 -1.97
C ASP A 17 -17.07 35.13 -0.76
N ASP A 18 -17.25 35.69 0.44
CA ASP A 18 -16.72 35.10 1.68
C ASP A 18 -17.45 33.82 2.07
N ALA A 19 -18.78 33.77 1.90
CA ALA A 19 -19.57 32.55 2.11
C ALA A 19 -19.16 31.43 1.13
N MET A 20 -18.96 31.76 -0.14
CA MET A 20 -18.49 30.82 -1.16
C MET A 20 -17.10 30.27 -0.83
N ARG A 21 -16.17 31.12 -0.38
CA ARG A 21 -14.83 30.67 0.06
C ARG A 21 -14.89 29.72 1.25
N ALA A 22 -15.72 30.04 2.25
CA ALA A 22 -15.90 29.19 3.42
C ALA A 22 -16.51 27.82 3.07
N ASP A 23 -17.41 27.78 2.09
CA ASP A 23 -17.99 26.53 1.59
C ASP A 23 -16.95 25.68 0.85
N LEU A 24 -16.20 26.29 -0.07
CA LEU A 24 -15.10 25.61 -0.78
C LEU A 24 -14.02 25.07 0.16
N GLU A 25 -13.72 25.80 1.24
CA GLU A 25 -12.76 25.35 2.25
C GLU A 25 -13.29 24.14 3.02
N ARG A 26 -14.58 24.13 3.40
CA ARG A 26 -15.20 22.96 4.04
C ARG A 26 -15.21 21.74 3.13
N ASP A 27 -15.58 21.93 1.86
CA ASP A 27 -15.58 20.85 0.86
C ASP A 27 -14.17 20.28 0.67
N TYR A 28 -13.17 21.15 0.56
CA TYR A 28 -11.76 20.74 0.46
C TYR A 28 -11.31 19.96 1.70
N GLN A 29 -11.64 20.45 2.90
CA GLN A 29 -11.31 19.77 4.16
C GLN A 29 -11.99 18.40 4.25
N SER A 30 -13.27 18.31 3.87
CA SER A 30 -14.03 17.05 3.86
C SER A 30 -13.41 16.03 2.90
N GLN A 31 -13.10 16.44 1.67
CA GLN A 31 -12.46 15.55 0.69
C GLN A 31 -11.06 15.12 1.10
N SER A 32 -10.28 16.01 1.71
CA SER A 32 -8.94 15.70 2.22
C SER A 32 -8.99 14.69 3.37
N GLN A 33 -9.94 14.85 4.30
CA GLN A 33 -10.16 13.89 5.38
C GLN A 33 -10.61 12.53 4.84
N GLU A 34 -11.56 12.50 3.92
CA GLU A 34 -12.03 11.26 3.31
C GLU A 34 -10.88 10.54 2.56
N ALA A 35 -10.06 11.28 1.81
CA ALA A 35 -8.90 10.72 1.12
C ALA A 35 -7.88 10.13 2.11
N ALA A 36 -7.60 10.82 3.21
CA ALA A 36 -6.70 10.34 4.26
C ALA A 36 -7.24 9.07 4.95
N GLU A 37 -8.54 9.00 5.23
CA GLU A 37 -9.18 7.82 5.79
C GLU A 37 -9.09 6.62 4.84
N ARG A 38 -9.48 6.80 3.57
CA ARG A 38 -9.38 5.75 2.55
C ARG A 38 -7.95 5.23 2.41
N LEU A 39 -6.95 6.11 2.46
CA LEU A 39 -5.55 5.73 2.42
C LEU A 39 -5.15 4.88 3.64
N ARG A 40 -5.55 5.28 4.85
CA ARG A 40 -5.31 4.51 6.08
C ARG A 40 -5.93 3.12 6.01
N PHE A 41 -7.18 3.02 5.55
CA PHE A 41 -7.84 1.72 5.35
C PHE A 41 -7.09 0.84 4.34
N SER A 42 -6.68 1.40 3.19
CA SER A 42 -5.93 0.67 2.17
C SER A 42 -4.59 0.15 2.69
N ILE A 43 -3.87 0.94 3.48
CA ILE A 43 -2.59 0.53 4.10
C ILE A 43 -2.85 -0.60 5.10
N GLY A 44 -3.85 -0.46 5.97
CA GLY A 44 -4.22 -1.51 6.93
C GLY A 44 -4.58 -2.82 6.26
N PHE A 45 -5.37 -2.76 5.17
CA PHE A 45 -5.73 -3.93 4.39
C PHE A 45 -4.50 -4.61 3.76
N ALA A 46 -3.59 -3.83 3.18
CA ALA A 46 -2.36 -4.36 2.59
C ALA A 46 -1.47 -5.06 3.64
N VAL A 47 -1.28 -4.44 4.82
CA VAL A 47 -0.51 -5.03 5.92
C VAL A 47 -1.15 -6.34 6.39
N ASN A 48 -2.45 -6.35 6.63
CA ASN A 48 -3.17 -7.56 7.05
C ASN A 48 -3.07 -8.68 5.99
N GLY A 49 -3.14 -8.32 4.70
CA GLY A 49 -2.95 -9.26 3.60
C GLY A 49 -1.56 -9.87 3.58
N LEU A 50 -0.51 -9.05 3.73
CA LEU A 50 0.87 -9.54 3.79
C LEU A 50 1.13 -10.40 5.05
N GLN A 51 0.55 -10.05 6.20
CA GLN A 51 0.65 -10.86 7.42
C GLN A 51 0.00 -12.23 7.22
N SER A 52 -1.15 -12.26 6.57
CA SER A 52 -1.85 -13.50 6.22
C SER A 52 -1.02 -14.36 5.28
N LEU A 53 -0.38 -13.78 4.26
CA LEU A 53 0.52 -14.50 3.34
C LEU A 53 1.74 -15.09 4.06
N THR A 54 2.35 -14.35 4.99
CA THR A 54 3.44 -14.86 5.83
C THR A 54 2.98 -16.05 6.65
N LEU A 55 1.82 -15.93 7.31
CA LEU A 55 1.28 -16.97 8.18
C LEU A 55 0.90 -18.23 7.40
N ILE A 56 0.32 -18.08 6.22
CA ILE A 56 -0.07 -19.20 5.36
C ILE A 56 1.16 -19.93 4.81
N ASN A 57 2.15 -19.21 4.25
CA ASN A 57 3.38 -19.85 3.73
C ASN A 57 4.23 -20.46 4.85
N GLY A 58 4.43 -19.72 5.95
CA GLY A 58 5.18 -20.20 7.11
C GLY A 58 4.48 -21.37 7.81
N GLY A 59 3.16 -21.29 7.98
CA GLY A 59 2.34 -22.36 8.55
C GLY A 59 2.36 -23.62 7.70
N ALA A 60 2.33 -23.49 6.36
CA ALA A 60 2.46 -24.62 5.45
C ALA A 60 3.83 -25.32 5.58
N LEU A 61 4.93 -24.57 5.71
CA LEU A 61 6.25 -25.14 5.96
C LEU A 61 6.31 -25.91 7.28
N VAL A 62 5.79 -25.32 8.37
CA VAL A 62 5.72 -25.99 9.67
C VAL A 62 4.89 -27.27 9.58
N ALA A 63 3.73 -27.21 8.93
CA ALA A 63 2.86 -28.38 8.74
C ALA A 63 3.56 -29.49 7.94
N LEU A 64 4.27 -29.14 6.85
CA LEU A 64 5.07 -30.11 6.10
C LEU A 64 6.16 -30.75 6.95
N PHE A 65 6.93 -29.97 7.73
CA PHE A 65 7.94 -30.52 8.61
C PHE A 65 7.36 -31.45 9.67
N THR A 66 6.21 -31.07 10.26
CA THR A 66 5.49 -31.93 11.20
C THR A 66 5.06 -33.23 10.55
N PHE A 67 4.51 -33.17 9.34
CA PHE A 67 4.02 -34.34 8.63
C PHE A 67 5.16 -35.30 8.22
N VAL A 68 6.29 -34.76 7.76
CA VAL A 68 7.50 -35.53 7.45
C VAL A 68 8.09 -36.16 8.71
N GLY A 69 8.10 -35.44 9.85
CA GLY A 69 8.57 -35.98 11.12
C GLY A 69 7.66 -37.08 11.70
N ALA A 70 6.37 -37.05 11.38
CA ALA A 70 5.38 -38.04 11.80
C ALA A 70 5.27 -39.25 10.82
N ALA A 71 6.10 -39.29 9.77
CA ALA A 71 6.03 -40.26 8.68
C ALA A 71 6.48 -41.67 9.11
N GLY A 72 5.68 -42.35 9.92
CA GLY A 72 5.87 -43.77 10.24
C GLY A 72 5.20 -44.72 9.23
N SER A 73 4.20 -44.25 8.48
CA SER A 73 3.32 -45.11 7.66
C SER A 73 3.03 -44.58 6.25
N VAL A 74 3.36 -43.33 5.94
CA VAL A 74 3.09 -42.69 4.65
C VAL A 74 4.38 -42.62 3.84
N ARG A 75 4.36 -43.15 2.61
CA ARG A 75 5.45 -42.98 1.65
C ARG A 75 5.31 -41.61 1.00
N PHE A 76 6.43 -40.99 0.65
CA PHE A 76 6.45 -39.72 -0.06
C PHE A 76 7.32 -39.79 -1.30
N ASN A 77 6.87 -39.16 -2.36
CA ASN A 77 7.76 -38.78 -3.46
C ASN A 77 8.61 -37.60 -3.00
N ILE A 78 9.86 -37.89 -2.61
CA ILE A 78 10.82 -36.91 -2.07
C ILE A 78 11.06 -35.75 -3.04
N ALA A 79 11.04 -35.99 -4.35
CA ALA A 79 11.26 -34.93 -5.34
C ALA A 79 10.11 -33.90 -5.31
N MET A 80 8.85 -34.37 -5.28
CA MET A 80 7.68 -33.49 -5.20
C MET A 80 7.62 -32.75 -3.86
N LEU A 81 7.96 -33.45 -2.77
CA LEU A 81 8.04 -32.84 -1.45
C LEU A 81 9.09 -31.72 -1.39
N TRP A 82 10.27 -31.94 -1.99
CA TRP A 82 11.32 -30.92 -2.08
C TRP A 82 10.86 -29.67 -2.84
N TRP A 83 10.19 -29.84 -3.98
CA TRP A 83 9.62 -28.73 -4.74
C TRP A 83 8.54 -27.99 -3.95
N SER A 84 7.74 -28.68 -3.15
CA SER A 84 6.77 -28.05 -2.25
C SER A 84 7.45 -27.13 -1.23
N PHE A 85 8.49 -27.62 -0.54
CA PHE A 85 9.29 -26.81 0.38
C PHE A 85 9.91 -25.59 -0.32
N ALA A 86 10.49 -25.78 -1.51
CA ALA A 86 11.09 -24.70 -2.28
C ALA A 86 10.06 -23.62 -2.67
N CYS A 87 8.86 -24.03 -3.10
CA CYS A 87 7.79 -23.10 -3.46
C CYS A 87 7.27 -22.29 -2.27
N PHE A 88 7.05 -22.92 -1.10
CA PHE A 88 6.64 -22.20 0.10
C PHE A 88 7.73 -21.27 0.64
N ALA A 89 9.00 -21.70 0.62
CA ALA A 89 10.13 -20.88 1.02
C ALA A 89 10.29 -19.67 0.09
N PHE A 90 10.17 -19.88 -1.23
CA PHE A 90 10.14 -18.81 -2.21
C PHE A 90 8.99 -17.84 -1.95
N GLY A 91 7.78 -18.36 -1.69
CA GLY A 91 6.63 -17.51 -1.38
C GLY A 91 6.83 -16.67 -0.12
N LEU A 92 7.46 -17.23 0.91
CA LEU A 92 7.82 -16.52 2.13
C LEU A 92 8.84 -15.40 1.86
N VAL A 93 9.90 -15.67 1.08
CA VAL A 93 10.89 -14.67 0.67
C VAL A 93 10.23 -13.55 -0.12
N CYS A 94 9.36 -13.87 -1.08
CA CYS A 94 8.59 -12.89 -1.82
C CYS A 94 7.70 -12.04 -0.91
N THR A 95 7.09 -12.62 0.13
CA THR A 95 6.29 -11.86 1.10
C THR A 95 7.15 -10.86 1.88
N ILE A 96 8.36 -11.27 2.32
CA ILE A 96 9.32 -10.37 2.99
C ILE A 96 9.76 -9.24 2.05
N LEU A 97 10.05 -9.56 0.79
CA LEU A 97 10.38 -8.54 -0.21
C LEU A 97 9.19 -7.59 -0.43
N ALA A 98 7.95 -8.08 -0.47
CA ALA A 98 6.77 -7.23 -0.58
C ALA A 98 6.67 -6.21 0.56
N TYR A 99 6.98 -6.62 1.81
CA TYR A 99 7.08 -5.68 2.94
C TYR A 99 8.16 -4.63 2.73
N LEU A 100 9.35 -5.04 2.30
CA LEU A 100 10.47 -4.12 2.08
C LEU A 100 10.13 -3.08 0.99
N TRP A 101 9.55 -3.52 -0.12
CA TRP A 101 9.14 -2.65 -1.22
C TRP A 101 8.00 -1.71 -0.80
N ALA A 102 7.04 -2.19 0.00
CA ALA A 102 5.99 -1.34 0.57
C ALA A 102 6.58 -0.23 1.47
N HIS A 103 7.57 -0.56 2.29
CA HIS A 103 8.26 0.41 3.13
C HIS A 103 9.02 1.46 2.30
N LEU A 104 9.83 1.03 1.32
CA LEU A 104 10.55 1.95 0.43
C LEU A 104 9.62 2.86 -0.37
N SER A 105 8.45 2.34 -0.77
CA SER A 105 7.41 3.13 -1.43
C SER A 105 6.87 4.22 -0.50
N GLN A 106 6.57 3.87 0.76
CA GLN A 106 6.12 4.83 1.77
C GLN A 106 7.15 5.93 2.04
N ASP A 107 8.44 5.58 2.14
CA ASP A 107 9.51 6.57 2.35
C ASP A 107 9.59 7.58 1.20
N CYS A 108 9.47 7.12 -0.05
CA CYS A 108 9.48 8.01 -1.22
C CYS A 108 8.28 8.97 -1.22
N TYR A 109 7.08 8.47 -0.88
CA TYR A 109 5.89 9.30 -0.78
C TYR A 109 5.95 10.25 0.42
N TYR A 110 6.56 9.85 1.53
CA TYR A 110 6.75 10.71 2.69
C TYR A 110 7.61 11.93 2.35
N VAL A 111 8.76 11.71 1.69
CA VAL A 111 9.62 12.81 1.21
C VAL A 111 8.88 13.71 0.21
N ALA A 112 8.08 13.11 -0.68
CA ALA A 112 7.28 13.88 -1.64
C ALA A 112 6.23 14.76 -0.94
N ALA A 113 5.50 14.19 0.03
CA ALA A 113 4.50 14.91 0.81
C ALA A 113 5.12 16.04 1.64
N GLN A 114 6.29 15.81 2.23
CA GLN A 114 7.04 16.84 2.95
C GLN A 114 7.46 17.99 2.02
N GLY A 115 7.91 17.66 0.80
CA GLY A 115 8.23 18.65 -0.23
C GLY A 115 7.02 19.51 -0.62
N LEU A 116 5.85 18.90 -0.77
CA LEU A 116 4.59 19.63 -1.07
C LEU A 116 4.15 20.52 0.11
N ALA A 117 4.34 20.06 1.34
CA ALA A 117 4.02 20.85 2.53
C ALA A 117 4.91 22.11 2.65
N TRP A 118 6.20 21.99 2.34
CA TRP A 118 7.10 23.15 2.28
C TRP A 118 6.72 24.10 1.13
N ASP A 119 6.40 23.59 -0.06
CA ASP A 119 5.95 24.44 -1.18
C ASP A 119 4.67 25.22 -0.83
N ALA A 120 3.71 24.57 -0.16
CA ALA A 120 2.50 25.24 0.31
C ALA A 120 2.81 26.36 1.33
N GLN A 121 3.77 26.15 2.23
CA GLN A 121 4.21 27.18 3.18
C GLN A 121 4.93 28.34 2.51
N ASP A 122 5.77 28.08 1.51
CA ASP A 122 6.51 29.12 0.78
C ASP A 122 5.56 30.00 -0.06
N ARG A 123 4.54 29.39 -0.68
CA ARG A 123 3.46 30.12 -1.35
C ARG A 123 2.70 31.06 -0.42
N LEU A 124 2.41 30.63 0.81
CA LEU A 124 1.78 31.49 1.82
C LEU A 124 2.67 32.67 2.23
N LYS A 125 4.00 32.52 2.16
CA LYS A 125 4.97 33.56 2.47
C LYS A 125 5.34 34.44 1.26
N ALA A 126 4.71 34.24 0.11
CA ALA A 126 5.03 34.90 -1.16
C ALA A 126 6.52 34.75 -1.58
N VAL A 127 7.17 33.68 -1.13
CA VAL A 127 8.53 33.33 -1.57
C VAL A 127 8.41 32.51 -2.86
N GLN A 128 9.17 32.87 -3.91
CA GLN A 128 9.15 32.12 -5.16
C GLN A 128 9.66 30.68 -4.91
N PRO A 129 8.91 29.65 -5.30
CA PRO A 129 9.32 28.27 -5.09
C PRO A 129 10.44 27.90 -6.07
N ASP A 130 11.64 27.66 -5.53
CA ASP A 130 12.86 27.34 -6.31
C ASP A 130 13.10 25.82 -6.44
N ARG A 131 12.15 24.96 -6.03
CA ARG A 131 12.36 23.49 -5.99
C ARG A 131 11.21 22.70 -6.61
N VAL A 132 11.47 22.15 -7.80
CA VAL A 132 10.57 21.22 -8.51
C VAL A 132 10.81 19.78 -8.00
N ASN A 133 9.98 19.29 -7.09
CA ASN A 133 10.08 17.96 -6.45
C ASN A 133 9.43 16.81 -7.26
N ILE A 134 9.55 16.79 -8.59
CA ILE A 134 8.86 15.78 -9.44
C ILE A 134 9.49 14.37 -9.35
N VAL A 135 10.77 14.27 -8.99
CA VAL A 135 11.54 13.00 -9.08
C VAL A 135 11.12 11.95 -8.03
N SER A 136 10.50 12.35 -6.91
CA SER A 136 10.19 11.43 -5.80
C SER A 136 8.98 10.51 -6.09
N HIS A 137 8.00 10.97 -6.87
CA HIS A 137 6.76 10.20 -7.11
C HIS A 137 6.97 8.96 -7.99
N VAL A 138 7.77 9.09 -9.06
CA VAL A 138 7.99 8.00 -10.03
C VAL A 138 8.67 6.79 -9.36
N ARG A 139 9.59 7.04 -8.42
CA ARG A 139 10.27 5.98 -7.66
C ARG A 139 9.30 5.29 -6.70
N GLY A 140 8.43 6.06 -6.03
CA GLY A 140 7.39 5.51 -5.15
C GLY A 140 6.46 4.53 -5.86
N ASP A 141 6.03 4.86 -7.08
CA ASP A 141 5.18 4.00 -7.91
C ASP A 141 5.85 2.69 -8.32
N LEU A 142 7.14 2.75 -8.68
CA LEU A 142 7.91 1.55 -9.03
C LEU A 142 8.03 0.61 -7.83
N TYR A 143 8.33 1.15 -6.65
CA TYR A 143 8.40 0.33 -5.42
C TYR A 143 7.03 -0.24 -5.04
N ARG A 144 5.95 0.51 -5.24
CA ARG A 144 4.60 0.00 -5.04
C ARG A 144 4.31 -1.18 -5.98
N LEU A 145 4.62 -1.04 -7.26
CA LEU A 145 4.37 -2.07 -8.27
C LEU A 145 5.14 -3.36 -7.95
N GLY A 146 6.44 -3.24 -7.61
CA GLY A 146 7.20 -4.43 -7.28
C GLY A 146 6.78 -5.08 -5.95
N GLY A 147 6.32 -4.29 -4.96
CA GLY A 147 5.70 -4.85 -3.75
C GLY A 147 4.46 -5.70 -4.06
N VAL A 148 3.58 -5.19 -4.93
CA VAL A 148 2.40 -5.94 -5.40
C VAL A 148 2.80 -7.18 -6.19
N ALA A 149 3.77 -7.06 -7.10
CA ALA A 149 4.27 -8.19 -7.89
C ALA A 149 4.84 -9.29 -6.99
N CYS A 150 5.63 -8.93 -5.97
CA CYS A 150 6.15 -9.88 -4.98
C CYS A 150 5.02 -10.55 -4.18
N ALA A 151 3.98 -9.82 -3.77
CA ALA A 151 2.83 -10.40 -3.08
C ALA A 151 2.07 -11.42 -3.95
N LEU A 152 1.90 -11.13 -5.24
CA LEU A 152 1.28 -12.06 -6.19
C LEU A 152 2.15 -13.30 -6.43
N LEU A 153 3.47 -13.13 -6.56
CA LEU A 153 4.40 -14.25 -6.65
C LEU A 153 4.41 -15.11 -5.38
N ALA A 154 4.25 -14.49 -4.21
CA ALA A 154 4.11 -15.22 -2.95
C ALA A 154 2.86 -16.10 -2.91
N LEU A 155 1.72 -15.56 -3.37
CA LEU A 155 0.48 -16.32 -3.50
C LEU A 155 0.63 -17.47 -4.50
N PHE A 156 1.26 -17.22 -5.65
CA PHE A 156 1.55 -18.26 -6.63
C PHE A 156 2.44 -19.36 -6.03
N GLY A 157 3.49 -18.99 -5.29
CA GLY A 157 4.36 -19.92 -4.57
C GLY A 157 3.59 -20.81 -3.59
N PHE A 158 2.63 -20.24 -2.86
CA PHE A 158 1.74 -21.01 -2.00
C PHE A 158 0.90 -22.03 -2.77
N VAL A 159 0.21 -21.59 -3.83
CA VAL A 159 -0.68 -22.47 -4.62
C VAL A 159 0.12 -23.61 -5.28
N ALA A 160 1.27 -23.29 -5.88
CA ALA A 160 2.15 -24.28 -6.49
C ALA A 160 2.73 -25.24 -5.43
N GLY A 161 3.17 -24.72 -4.29
CA GLY A 161 3.70 -25.51 -3.18
C GLY A 161 2.66 -26.49 -2.63
N ALA A 162 1.41 -26.06 -2.47
CA ALA A 162 0.31 -26.93 -2.07
C ALA A 162 0.03 -28.04 -3.10
N GLY A 163 0.08 -27.71 -4.40
CA GLY A 163 -0.06 -28.69 -5.49
C GLY A 163 1.05 -29.75 -5.46
N PHE A 164 2.30 -29.35 -5.25
CA PHE A 164 3.41 -30.29 -5.11
C PHE A 164 3.33 -31.12 -3.82
N ALA A 165 2.90 -30.53 -2.70
CA ALA A 165 2.68 -31.25 -1.45
C ALA A 165 1.66 -32.38 -1.67
N LEU A 166 0.52 -32.06 -2.28
CA LEU A 166 -0.53 -33.04 -2.57
C LEU A 166 -0.02 -34.13 -3.53
N SER A 167 0.65 -33.72 -4.61
CA SER A 167 1.22 -34.66 -5.59
C SER A 167 2.24 -35.60 -4.96
N SER A 168 2.97 -35.15 -3.94
CA SER A 168 3.96 -35.97 -3.24
C SER A 168 3.35 -37.15 -2.48
N VAL A 169 2.09 -37.04 -2.07
CA VAL A 169 1.34 -38.10 -1.37
C VAL A 169 0.69 -39.04 -2.38
N VAL A 170 0.11 -38.50 -3.44
CA VAL A 170 -0.63 -39.28 -4.46
C VAL A 170 0.30 -40.13 -5.31
N THR A 171 1.54 -39.68 -5.54
CA THR A 171 2.52 -40.35 -6.41
C THR A 171 3.57 -41.17 -5.65
N ALA A 172 3.37 -41.42 -4.36
CA ALA A 172 4.28 -42.17 -3.49
C ALA A 172 3.93 -43.66 -3.38
#